data_AF-A0A1I3YN08-F1
#
_entry.id   AF-A0A1I3YN08-F1
#
_cell.length_a   1.000
_cell.length_b   1.000
_cell.length_c   1.000
_cell.angle_alpha   90.00
_cell.angle_beta   90.00
_cell.angle_gamma   90.00
#
_symmetry.space_group_name_H-M   'P 1'
#
loop_
_entity.id
_entity.type
_entity.pdbx_description
1 polymer ?
#
loop_
_entity_poly.entity_id
_entity_poly.type
_entity_poly.pdbx_seq_one_letter_code
_entity_poly.pdbx_strand_id
1 'polypeptide(L)'
;MTASQVNETAPRSRRAAWAGYGAAAWGFLFAMPSFYWALGGTAGAATMISSPLARMAQDRVTWFLVVLWVTGALKVVGGVLGLALLRRWGTGVSRLLQLAAWGAGVLLLWHGGLFVVQGLLLQADSTGIAPESLPAIRWYTYLWGPWFMTGGLLFLMAARVHLRGLSDRPGAVVAGAVGGLGALGLSAATLALGIG
;
A
#
# COMPACT_ATOMS: atom_id res chain seq x y z
N MET A 1 -27.06 -21.12 -37.55
CA MET A 1 -25.64 -20.83 -37.23
C MET A 1 -25.60 -19.67 -36.24
N THR A 2 -25.20 -20.02 -35.01
CA THR A 2 -24.84 -19.27 -33.79
C THR A 2 -24.91 -17.74 -33.75
N ALA A 3 -25.84 -17.26 -32.92
CA ALA A 3 -25.67 -16.05 -32.12
C ALA A 3 -24.56 -16.29 -31.07
N SER A 4 -23.35 -15.82 -31.33
CA SER A 4 -22.32 -15.74 -30.31
C SER A 4 -21.36 -14.58 -30.61
N GLN A 5 -21.01 -13.84 -29.55
CA GLN A 5 -19.91 -12.86 -29.49
C GLN A 5 -20.19 -11.41 -29.93
N VAL A 6 -21.26 -10.80 -29.44
CA VAL A 6 -21.20 -9.35 -29.11
C VAL A 6 -21.20 -9.26 -27.59
N ASN A 7 -20.02 -9.53 -27.00
CA ASN A 7 -19.86 -9.50 -25.56
C ASN A 7 -19.90 -8.04 -25.10
N GLU A 8 -20.97 -7.71 -24.37
CA GLU A 8 -21.29 -6.44 -23.76
C GLU A 8 -20.10 -5.89 -22.96
N THR A 9 -19.38 -4.91 -23.52
CA THR A 9 -18.60 -3.97 -22.71
C THR A 9 -19.55 -2.93 -22.13
N ALA A 10 -20.45 -3.35 -21.24
CA ALA A 10 -21.13 -2.39 -20.37
C ALA A 10 -20.03 -1.62 -19.61
N PRO A 11 -19.98 -0.27 -19.72
CA PRO A 11 -18.95 0.49 -19.05
C PRO A 11 -19.07 0.22 -17.54
N ARG A 12 -17.98 -0.29 -16.94
CA ARG A 12 -17.88 -0.36 -15.48
C ARG A 12 -18.32 0.98 -14.92
N SER A 13 -19.18 0.99 -13.92
CA SER A 13 -19.67 2.24 -13.33
C SER A 13 -18.48 3.16 -13.03
N ARG A 14 -18.59 4.45 -13.31
CA ARG A 14 -17.47 5.40 -13.18
C ARG A 14 -16.81 5.34 -11.79
N ARG A 15 -17.62 4.99 -10.77
CA ARG A 15 -17.19 4.71 -9.38
C ARG A 15 -16.32 3.46 -9.25
N ALA A 16 -16.59 2.40 -10.02
CA ALA A 16 -15.78 1.18 -10.04
C ALA A 16 -14.38 1.42 -10.62
N ALA A 17 -14.28 2.25 -11.66
CA ALA A 17 -13.01 2.55 -12.31
C ALA A 17 -12.09 3.44 -11.48
N TRP A 18 -12.66 4.43 -10.77
CA TRP A 18 -11.88 5.37 -9.94
C TRP A 18 -11.05 4.65 -8.87
N ALA A 19 -11.61 3.65 -8.18
CA ALA A 19 -10.89 3.00 -7.08
C ALA A 19 -9.65 2.23 -7.58
N GLY A 20 -9.76 1.52 -8.71
CA GLY A 20 -8.62 0.80 -9.31
C GLY A 20 -7.56 1.75 -9.87
N TYR A 21 -7.97 2.82 -10.58
CA TYR A 21 -7.03 3.84 -11.03
C TYR A 21 -6.40 4.61 -9.88
N GLY A 22 -7.15 4.88 -8.81
CA GLY A 22 -6.65 5.51 -7.60
C GLY A 22 -5.59 4.66 -6.91
N ALA A 23 -5.84 3.37 -6.72
CA ALA A 23 -4.85 2.43 -6.18
C ALA A 23 -3.59 2.36 -7.07
N ALA A 24 -3.78 2.35 -8.40
CA ALA A 24 -2.68 2.36 -9.36
C ALA A 24 -1.83 3.63 -9.26
N ALA A 25 -2.48 4.79 -9.32
CA ALA A 25 -1.83 6.09 -9.20
C ALA A 25 -1.11 6.23 -7.86
N TRP A 26 -1.76 5.83 -6.76
CA TRP A 26 -1.14 5.81 -5.44
C TRP A 26 0.13 4.95 -5.42
N GLY A 27 0.08 3.72 -5.95
CA GLY A 27 1.24 2.83 -6.01
C GLY A 27 2.40 3.39 -6.83
N PHE A 28 2.13 3.96 -8.01
CA PHE A 28 3.16 4.55 -8.87
C PHE A 28 3.74 5.83 -8.28
N LEU A 29 2.90 6.75 -7.78
CA LEU A 29 3.36 7.96 -7.11
C LEU A 29 4.22 7.61 -5.90
N PHE A 30 3.85 6.56 -5.17
CA PHE A 30 4.61 6.11 -4.02
C PHE A 30 5.96 5.50 -4.39
N ALA A 31 6.08 4.93 -5.60
CA ALA A 31 7.33 4.35 -6.10
C ALA A 31 8.34 5.41 -6.56
N MET A 32 7.88 6.60 -6.96
CA MET A 32 8.75 7.65 -7.52
C MET A 32 9.90 8.06 -6.58
N PRO A 33 9.68 8.33 -5.28
CA PRO A 33 10.78 8.68 -4.37
C PRO A 33 11.80 7.54 -4.22
N SER A 34 11.32 6.29 -4.16
CA SER A 34 12.19 5.11 -4.04
C SER A 34 13.16 4.99 -5.22
N PHE A 35 12.67 5.12 -6.45
CA PHE A 35 13.54 5.08 -7.63
C PHE A 35 14.39 6.33 -7.77
N TYR A 36 13.85 7.52 -7.47
CA TYR A 36 14.61 8.77 -7.53
C TYR A 36 15.85 8.73 -6.63
N TRP A 37 15.70 8.27 -5.38
CA TRP A 37 16.84 8.12 -4.46
C TRP A 37 17.75 6.95 -4.85
N ALA A 38 17.20 5.83 -5.33
CA ALA A 38 18.00 4.71 -5.82
C ALA A 38 18.88 5.08 -7.03
N LEU A 39 18.43 6.02 -7.87
CA LEU A 39 19.17 6.54 -9.01
C LEU A 39 20.22 7.62 -8.62
N GLY A 40 20.29 8.01 -7.35
CA GLY A 40 21.26 8.98 -6.84
C GLY A 40 20.73 10.40 -6.71
N GLY A 41 19.42 10.62 -6.89
CA GLY A 41 18.78 11.86 -6.52
C GLY A 41 18.84 12.06 -5.00
N THR A 42 19.22 13.24 -4.54
CA THR A 42 19.28 13.58 -3.11
C THR A 42 18.25 14.63 -2.71
N ALA A 43 17.55 15.22 -3.69
CA ALA A 43 16.52 16.22 -3.42
C ALA A 43 15.37 15.61 -2.61
N GLY A 44 14.92 16.36 -1.61
CA GLY A 44 13.84 15.93 -0.72
C GLY A 44 14.19 14.77 0.20
N ALA A 45 15.36 14.13 0.13
CA ALA A 45 15.70 13.02 1.05
C ALA A 45 15.73 13.50 2.51
N ALA A 46 16.29 14.68 2.77
CA ALA A 46 16.30 15.32 4.10
C ALA A 46 14.93 15.82 4.58
N THR A 47 14.00 16.04 3.65
CA THR A 47 12.64 16.54 3.94
C THR A 47 11.62 15.41 4.01
N MET A 48 11.83 14.33 3.26
CA MET A 48 10.90 13.21 3.07
C MET A 48 11.25 11.98 3.89
N ILE A 49 12.51 11.82 4.31
CA ILE A 49 12.96 10.72 5.14
C ILE A 49 13.64 11.29 6.38
N SER A 50 13.66 10.53 7.48
CA SER A 50 14.41 10.95 8.67
C SER A 50 15.89 11.19 8.33
N SER A 51 16.50 12.16 9.02
CA SER A 51 17.89 12.61 8.78
C SER A 51 18.92 11.46 8.69
N PRO A 52 18.82 10.36 9.47
CA PRO A 52 19.71 9.21 9.32
C PRO A 52 19.55 8.46 7.98
N LEU A 53 18.33 8.25 7.49
CA LEU A 53 18.09 7.58 6.21
C LEU A 53 18.49 8.47 5.03
N ALA A 54 18.32 9.79 5.16
CA ALA A 54 18.80 10.74 4.16
C ALA A 54 20.32 10.64 3.97
N ARG A 55 21.09 10.48 5.06
CA ARG A 55 22.54 10.25 5.01
C ARG A 55 22.88 8.92 4.36
N MET A 56 22.18 7.84 4.69
CA MET A 56 22.39 6.52 4.04
C MET A 56 22.13 6.57 2.52
N ALA A 57 21.18 7.38 2.07
CA ALA A 57 20.92 7.61 0.65
C ALA A 57 22.08 8.37 -0.03
N GLN A 58 22.58 9.42 0.63
CA GLN A 58 23.71 10.24 0.16
C GLN A 58 25.01 9.43 0.10
N ASP A 59 25.28 8.63 1.12
CA ASP A 59 26.45 7.77 1.25
C ASP A 59 26.38 6.53 0.34
N ARG A 60 25.27 6.36 -0.40
CA ARG A 60 25.05 5.28 -1.37
C ARG A 60 25.29 3.90 -0.77
N VAL A 61 24.89 3.71 0.49
CA VAL A 61 25.12 2.46 1.22
C VAL A 61 24.42 1.31 0.52
N THR A 62 25.18 0.27 0.14
CA THR A 62 24.72 -0.81 -0.76
C THR A 62 23.43 -1.47 -0.28
N TRP A 63 23.33 -1.84 1.00
CA TRP A 63 22.13 -2.50 1.53
C TRP A 63 20.90 -1.57 1.49
N PHE A 64 21.09 -0.27 1.71
CA PHE A 64 20.02 0.71 1.66
C PHE A 64 19.51 0.93 0.23
N LEU A 65 20.42 0.93 -0.76
CA LEU A 65 20.04 0.96 -2.18
C LEU A 65 19.25 -0.29 -2.59
N VAL A 66 19.63 -1.48 -2.11
CA VAL A 66 18.86 -2.71 -2.32
C VAL A 66 17.46 -2.57 -1.74
N VAL A 67 17.32 -2.04 -0.52
CA VAL A 67 16.01 -1.78 0.10
C VAL A 67 15.19 -0.79 -0.73
N LEU A 68 15.78 0.28 -1.24
CA LEU A 68 15.07 1.25 -2.09
C LEU A 68 14.58 0.61 -3.40
N TRP A 69 15.40 -0.19 -4.06
CA TRP A 69 15.01 -0.91 -5.29
C TRP A 69 13.90 -1.92 -5.02
N VAL A 70 14.05 -2.76 -3.99
CA VAL A 70 13.06 -3.79 -3.63
C VAL A 70 11.74 -3.14 -3.24
N THR A 71 11.78 -2.11 -2.39
CA THR A 71 10.56 -1.41 -1.97
C THR A 71 9.96 -0.57 -3.09
N GLY A 72 10.75 -0.06 -4.03
CA GLY A 72 10.25 0.59 -5.24
C GLY A 72 9.51 -0.39 -6.15
N ALA A 73 10.11 -1.55 -6.42
CA ALA A 73 9.50 -2.62 -7.20
C ALA A 73 8.19 -3.12 -6.56
N LEU A 74 8.16 -3.30 -5.24
CA LEU A 74 6.94 -3.71 -4.52
C LEU A 74 5.80 -2.70 -4.69
N LYS A 75 6.10 -1.39 -4.69
CA LYS A 75 5.11 -0.34 -4.94
C LYS A 75 4.60 -0.34 -6.38
N VAL A 76 5.46 -0.62 -7.36
CA VAL A 76 5.06 -0.84 -8.75
C VAL A 76 4.12 -2.03 -8.87
N VAL A 77 4.42 -3.15 -8.18
CA VAL A 77 3.52 -4.30 -8.11
C VAL A 77 2.17 -3.91 -7.53
N GLY A 78 2.14 -3.08 -6.48
CA GLY A 78 0.90 -2.48 -5.96
C GLY A 78 0.16 -1.66 -7.02
N GLY A 79 0.86 -0.84 -7.79
CA GLY A 79 0.28 -0.07 -8.89
C GLY A 79 -0.36 -0.97 -9.96
N VAL A 80 0.36 -2.00 -10.37
CA VAL A 80 -0.11 -3.02 -11.34
C VAL A 80 -1.29 -3.81 -10.79
N LEU A 81 -1.30 -4.15 -9.49
CA LEU A 81 -2.43 -4.79 -8.82
C LEU A 81 -3.70 -3.93 -8.90
N GLY A 82 -3.58 -2.61 -8.69
CA GLY A 82 -4.68 -1.66 -8.87
C GLY A 82 -5.27 -1.70 -10.29
N LEU A 83 -4.41 -1.75 -11.31
CA LEU A 83 -4.84 -1.90 -12.71
C LEU A 83 -5.42 -3.29 -13.01
N ALA A 84 -4.85 -4.35 -12.44
CA ALA A 84 -5.33 -5.72 -12.64
C ALA A 84 -6.76 -5.90 -12.13
N LEU A 85 -7.13 -5.24 -11.01
CA LEU A 85 -8.48 -5.24 -10.46
C LEU A 85 -9.52 -4.57 -11.40
N LEU A 86 -9.08 -3.75 -12.36
CA LEU A 86 -9.95 -3.17 -13.38
C LEU A 86 -10.33 -4.14 -14.50
N ARG A 87 -9.72 -5.32 -14.60
CA ARG A 87 -10.03 -6.32 -15.64
C ARG A 87 -10.79 -7.50 -15.02
N ARG A 88 -11.53 -8.25 -15.83
CA ARG A 88 -12.14 -9.52 -15.38
C ARG A 88 -11.13 -10.62 -15.67
N TRP A 89 -10.90 -11.48 -14.69
CA TRP A 89 -9.97 -12.60 -14.81
C TRP A 89 -10.69 -13.92 -14.53
N GLY A 90 -10.03 -15.04 -14.83
CA GLY A 90 -10.51 -16.35 -14.39
C GLY A 90 -10.62 -16.43 -12.86
N THR A 91 -11.32 -17.45 -12.37
CA THR A 91 -11.61 -17.64 -10.93
C THR A 91 -10.34 -17.70 -10.08
N GLY A 92 -9.32 -18.46 -10.51
CA GLY A 92 -8.04 -18.59 -9.79
C GLY A 92 -7.29 -17.26 -9.66
N VAL A 93 -7.13 -16.53 -10.77
CA VAL A 93 -6.45 -15.22 -10.77
C VAL A 93 -7.24 -14.21 -9.94
N SER A 94 -8.58 -14.20 -10.04
CA SER A 94 -9.41 -13.31 -9.25
C SER A 94 -9.27 -13.56 -7.74
N ARG A 95 -9.17 -14.82 -7.30
CA ARG A 95 -8.89 -15.16 -5.89
C ARG A 95 -7.52 -14.65 -5.44
N LEU A 96 -6.48 -14.82 -6.27
CA LEU A 96 -5.14 -14.31 -5.96
C LEU A 96 -5.12 -12.77 -5.85
N LEU A 97 -5.79 -12.08 -6.78
CA LEU A 97 -5.92 -10.62 -6.75
C LEU A 97 -6.64 -10.16 -5.48
N GLN A 98 -7.68 -10.88 -5.04
CA GLN A 98 -8.39 -10.56 -3.80
C GLN A 98 -7.54 -10.80 -2.56
N LEU A 99 -6.80 -11.91 -2.50
CA LEU A 99 -5.85 -12.18 -1.43
C LEU A 99 -4.82 -11.06 -1.33
N ALA A 100 -4.20 -10.68 -2.46
CA ALA A 100 -3.20 -9.63 -2.51
C ALA A 100 -3.77 -8.25 -2.15
N ALA A 101 -4.93 -7.89 -2.71
CA ALA A 101 -5.51 -6.56 -2.50
C ALA A 101 -6.07 -6.37 -1.08
N TRP A 102 -6.66 -7.40 -0.48
CA TRP A 102 -7.08 -7.35 0.92
C TRP A 102 -5.89 -7.39 1.86
N GLY A 103 -4.90 -8.25 1.60
CA GLY A 103 -3.67 -8.30 2.40
C GLY A 103 -2.92 -6.97 2.39
N ALA A 104 -2.64 -6.43 1.21
CA ALA A 104 -2.01 -5.11 1.07
C ALA A 104 -2.88 -4.00 1.67
N GLY A 105 -4.19 -4.01 1.39
CA GLY A 105 -5.13 -3.00 1.86
C GLY A 105 -5.19 -2.92 3.38
N VAL A 106 -5.30 -4.08 4.05
CA VAL A 106 -5.34 -4.18 5.51
C VAL A 106 -3.99 -3.85 6.13
N LEU A 107 -2.88 -4.35 5.57
CA LEU A 107 -1.54 -4.06 6.07
C LEU A 107 -1.24 -2.55 6.04
N LEU A 108 -1.57 -1.88 4.93
CA LEU A 108 -1.39 -0.44 4.77
C LEU A 108 -2.26 0.36 5.74
N LEU A 109 -3.51 -0.04 5.94
CA LEU A 109 -4.40 0.61 6.91
C LEU A 109 -3.94 0.43 8.34
N TRP A 110 -3.55 -0.79 8.70
CA TRP A 110 -3.03 -1.11 10.02
C TRP A 110 -1.77 -0.31 10.33
N HIS A 111 -0.79 -0.37 9.43
CA HIS A 111 0.49 0.31 9.61
C HIS A 111 0.34 1.84 9.59
N GLY A 112 -0.49 2.38 8.69
CA GLY A 112 -0.80 3.81 8.68
C GLY A 112 -1.53 4.27 9.94
N GLY A 113 -2.47 3.46 10.45
CA GLY A 113 -3.15 3.70 11.71
C GLY A 113 -2.21 3.69 12.92
N LEU A 114 -1.24 2.77 12.96
CA LEU A 114 -0.21 2.74 14.00
C LEU A 114 0.62 4.02 14.01
N PHE A 115 1.07 4.52 12.84
CA PHE A 115 1.79 5.79 12.77
C PHE A 115 0.98 6.96 13.33
N VAL A 116 -0.31 7.03 13.01
CA VAL A 116 -1.19 8.10 13.52
C VAL A 116 -1.38 7.95 15.02
N VAL A 117 -1.75 6.77 15.51
CA VAL A 117 -2.06 6.55 16.94
C VAL A 117 -0.81 6.74 17.79
N GLN A 118 0.30 6.09 17.46
CA GLN A 118 1.56 6.22 18.23
C GLN A 118 2.05 7.66 18.21
N GLY A 119 2.02 8.31 17.05
CA GLY A 119 2.47 9.67 16.91
C GLY A 119 1.62 10.71 17.64
N LEU A 120 0.30 10.49 17.74
CA LEU A 120 -0.59 11.32 18.55
C LEU A 120 -0.40 11.08 20.05
N LEU A 121 -0.25 9.82 20.48
CA LEU A 121 0.01 9.47 21.88
C LEU A 121 1.33 10.09 22.37
N LEU A 122 2.39 9.95 21.57
CA LEU A 122 3.70 10.55 21.85
C LEU A 122 3.60 12.08 21.98
N GLN A 123 2.87 12.74 21.08
CA GLN A 123 2.70 14.20 21.16
C GLN A 123 1.83 14.65 22.34
N ALA A 124 0.88 13.84 22.80
CA ALA A 124 0.05 14.13 23.97
C ALA A 124 0.83 14.02 25.29
N ASP A 125 1.73 13.03 25.39
CA ASP A 125 2.58 12.78 26.56
C ASP A 125 4.00 13.36 26.40
N SER A 126 4.11 14.57 25.83
CA SER A 126 5.37 15.19 25.38
C SER A 126 6.51 15.30 26.42
N THR A 127 6.25 14.95 27.67
CA THR A 127 7.20 14.83 28.79
C THR A 127 8.15 13.63 28.61
N GLY A 128 9.11 13.75 27.69
CA GLY A 128 10.15 12.73 27.49
C GLY A 128 10.65 12.59 26.07
N ILE A 129 10.03 13.30 25.12
CA ILE A 129 10.44 13.28 23.72
C ILE A 129 11.56 14.30 23.51
N ALA A 130 12.72 13.82 23.06
CA ALA A 130 13.82 14.68 22.70
C ALA A 130 13.38 15.65 21.58
N PRO A 131 13.56 16.97 21.71
CA PRO A 131 13.04 17.97 20.78
C PRO A 131 13.39 17.72 19.30
N GLU A 132 14.55 17.13 19.05
CA GLU A 132 15.07 16.75 17.74
C GLU A 132 14.25 15.63 17.04
N SER A 133 13.50 14.84 17.80
CA SER A 133 12.69 13.72 17.28
C SER A 133 11.25 14.13 16.93
N LEU A 134 10.78 15.27 17.45
CA LEU A 134 9.43 15.79 17.20
C LEU A 134 9.14 16.03 15.70
N PRO A 135 10.05 16.59 14.89
CA PRO A 135 9.80 16.75 13.45
C PRO A 135 9.59 15.43 12.74
N ALA A 136 10.38 14.40 13.07
CA ALA A 136 10.26 13.07 12.49
C ALA A 136 8.92 12.42 12.89
N ILE A 137 8.55 12.50 14.17
CA ILE A 137 7.27 11.97 14.67
C ILE A 137 6.10 12.64 13.92
N ARG A 138 6.08 13.97 13.84
CA ARG A 138 5.04 14.71 13.10
C ARG A 138 4.97 14.30 11.62
N TRP A 139 6.12 14.11 10.99
CA TRP A 139 6.21 13.69 9.60
C TRP A 139 5.56 12.32 9.37
N TYR A 140 5.90 11.32 10.18
CA TYR A 140 5.29 9.99 10.10
C TYR A 140 3.79 10.02 10.46
N THR A 141 3.41 10.82 11.45
CA THR A 141 2.02 10.93 11.93
C THR A 141 1.09 11.57 10.91
N TYR A 142 1.48 12.73 10.36
CA TYR A 142 0.57 13.58 9.59
C TYR A 142 0.69 13.40 8.08
N LEU A 143 1.84 12.94 7.58
CA LEU A 143 2.00 12.66 6.16
C LEU A 143 1.90 11.16 5.88
N TRP A 144 2.79 10.36 6.47
CA TRP A 144 2.92 8.95 6.09
C TRP A 144 1.74 8.11 6.56
N GLY A 145 1.28 8.29 7.81
CA GLY A 145 0.10 7.59 8.33
C GLY A 145 -1.11 7.74 7.40
N PRO A 146 -1.59 8.97 7.14
CA PRO A 146 -2.69 9.22 6.22
C PRO A 146 -2.42 8.74 4.78
N TRP A 147 -1.18 8.86 4.30
CA TRP A 147 -0.80 8.37 2.97
C TRP A 147 -0.96 6.83 2.87
N PHE A 148 -0.46 6.08 3.85
CA PHE A 148 -0.61 4.63 3.94
C PHE A 148 -2.09 4.23 4.07
N MET A 149 -2.84 4.90 4.94
CA MET A 149 -4.27 4.65 5.10
C MET A 149 -5.04 4.90 3.80
N THR A 150 -4.70 5.96 3.07
CA THR A 150 -5.30 6.27 1.77
C THR A 150 -5.06 5.14 0.77
N GLY A 151 -3.83 4.65 0.66
CA GLY A 151 -3.50 3.49 -0.17
C GLY A 151 -4.30 2.25 0.24
N GLY A 152 -4.36 1.96 1.53
CA GLY A 152 -5.10 0.81 2.06
C GLY A 152 -6.59 0.87 1.74
N LEU A 153 -7.22 2.03 1.90
CA LEU A 153 -8.62 2.25 1.52
C LEU A 153 -8.84 2.07 0.03
N LEU A 154 -7.95 2.59 -0.82
CA LEU A 154 -8.04 2.46 -2.27
C LEU A 154 -7.98 0.98 -2.70
N PHE A 155 -7.05 0.19 -2.16
CA PHE A 155 -6.96 -1.24 -2.46
C PHE A 155 -8.20 -2.02 -2.00
N LEU A 156 -8.69 -1.78 -0.78
CA LEU A 156 -9.90 -2.43 -0.29
C LEU A 156 -11.13 -2.05 -1.11
N MET A 157 -11.26 -0.78 -1.51
CA MET A 157 -12.36 -0.32 -2.34
C MET A 157 -12.29 -0.92 -3.75
N ALA A 158 -11.10 -0.95 -4.36
CA ALA A 158 -10.88 -1.59 -5.66
C ALA A 158 -11.23 -3.09 -5.60
N ALA A 159 -10.82 -3.78 -4.55
CA ALA A 159 -11.13 -5.19 -4.33
C ALA A 159 -12.64 -5.43 -4.13
N ARG A 160 -13.33 -4.58 -3.36
CA ARG A 160 -14.79 -4.69 -3.17
C ARG A 160 -15.56 -4.46 -4.45
N VAL A 161 -15.13 -3.50 -5.27
CA VAL A 161 -15.70 -3.26 -6.59
C VAL A 161 -15.48 -4.46 -7.51
N HIS A 162 -14.27 -5.01 -7.51
CA HIS A 162 -13.92 -6.17 -8.33
C HIS A 162 -14.80 -7.38 -7.99
N LEU A 163 -15.01 -7.68 -6.71
CA LEU A 163 -15.89 -8.77 -6.23
C LEU A 163 -17.32 -8.71 -6.76
N ARG A 164 -17.87 -7.51 -6.98
CA ARG A 164 -19.26 -7.35 -7.45
C ARG A 164 -19.45 -7.87 -8.88
N GLY A 165 -18.37 -8.02 -9.65
CA GLY A 165 -18.41 -8.50 -11.03
C GLY A 165 -17.96 -9.95 -11.21
N LEU A 166 -17.66 -10.69 -10.13
CA LEU A 166 -17.20 -12.08 -10.20
C LEU A 166 -18.37 -13.06 -10.08
N SER A 167 -18.31 -14.15 -10.85
CA SER A 167 -19.23 -15.29 -10.74
C SER A 167 -18.97 -16.11 -9.48
N ASP A 168 -17.70 -16.34 -9.13
CA ASP A 168 -17.28 -17.03 -7.89
C ASP A 168 -17.00 -16.03 -6.76
N ARG A 169 -18.05 -15.38 -6.29
CA ARG A 169 -17.94 -14.38 -5.21
C ARG A 169 -17.56 -15.00 -3.85
N PRO A 170 -18.11 -16.14 -3.40
CA PRO A 170 -17.78 -16.69 -2.09
C PRO A 170 -16.30 -17.08 -1.96
N GLY A 171 -15.74 -17.78 -2.95
CA GLY A 171 -14.32 -18.16 -2.94
C GLY A 171 -13.38 -16.95 -2.95
N ALA A 172 -13.73 -15.92 -3.70
CA ALA A 172 -12.97 -14.68 -3.77
C ALA A 172 -13.03 -13.86 -2.46
N VAL A 173 -14.16 -13.91 -1.73
CA VAL A 173 -14.28 -13.30 -0.39
C VAL A 173 -13.43 -14.04 0.63
N VAL A 174 -13.46 -15.38 0.63
CA VAL A 174 -12.61 -16.19 1.52
C VAL A 174 -11.13 -15.90 1.27
N ALA A 175 -10.70 -15.87 0.00
CA ALA A 175 -9.32 -15.54 -0.35
C ALA A 175 -8.92 -14.13 0.15
N GLY A 176 -9.81 -13.14 0.01
CA GLY A 176 -9.60 -11.80 0.55
C GLY A 176 -9.52 -11.78 2.08
N ALA A 177 -10.41 -12.49 2.77
CA ALA A 177 -10.39 -12.59 4.23
C ALA A 177 -9.10 -13.25 4.73
N VAL A 178 -8.65 -14.33 4.08
CA VAL A 178 -7.36 -14.98 4.37
C VAL A 178 -6.21 -14.01 4.17
N GLY A 179 -6.19 -13.26 3.07
CA GLY A 179 -5.16 -12.25 2.82
C GLY A 179 -5.14 -11.15 3.89
N GLY A 180 -6.30 -10.59 4.24
CA GLY A 180 -6.42 -9.53 5.24
C GLY A 180 -6.07 -9.99 6.66
N LEU A 181 -6.63 -11.12 7.10
CA LEU A 181 -6.35 -11.69 8.42
C LEU A 181 -4.90 -12.18 8.54
N GLY A 182 -4.38 -12.81 7.50
CA GLY A 182 -2.98 -13.25 7.45
C GLY A 182 -2.01 -12.07 7.56
N ALA A 183 -2.29 -10.97 6.86
CA ALA A 183 -1.49 -9.76 6.94
C ALA A 183 -1.52 -9.13 8.34
N LEU A 184 -2.70 -9.07 8.99
CA LEU A 184 -2.81 -8.59 10.37
C LEU A 184 -2.09 -9.51 11.35
N GLY A 185 -2.31 -10.81 11.26
CA GLY A 185 -1.69 -11.80 12.15
C GLY A 185 -0.17 -11.76 12.04
N LEU A 186 0.37 -11.70 10.83
CA LEU A 186 1.80 -11.57 10.60
C LEU A 186 2.33 -10.25 11.18
N SER A 187 1.64 -9.14 10.95
CA SER A 187 2.06 -7.83 11.46
C SER A 187 2.00 -7.75 12.99
N ALA A 188 0.96 -8.30 13.61
CA ALA A 188 0.84 -8.37 15.06
C ALA A 188 1.91 -9.28 15.67
N ALA A 189 2.21 -10.42 15.03
CA ALA A 189 3.28 -11.31 15.46
C ALA A 189 4.65 -10.60 15.39
N THR A 190 4.95 -9.86 14.33
CA THR A 190 6.21 -9.10 14.23
C THR A 190 6.35 -8.03 15.32
N LEU A 191 5.26 -7.35 15.68
CA LEU A 191 5.24 -6.39 16.78
C LEU A 191 5.46 -7.08 18.13
N ALA A 192 4.77 -8.20 18.38
CA ALA A 192 4.90 -8.96 19.62
C ALA A 192 6.30 -9.55 19.82
N LEU A 193 7.01 -9.86 18.71
CA LEU A 193 8.38 -10.34 18.72
C LEU A 193 9.42 -9.20 18.82
N GLY A 194 9.00 -7.94 18.88
CA GLY A 194 9.91 -6.79 18.97
C GLY A 194 10.71 -6.50 17.68
N ILE A 195 10.24 -7.01 16.54
CA ILE A 195 10.87 -6.83 15.23
C ILE A 195 10.26 -5.62 14.48
N GLY A 196 9.13 -5.09 14.97
CA GLY A 196 8.34 -4.02 14.32
C GLY A 196 8.46 -2.66 14.98
#